data_AF-A0A9E5NRT3-F1
#
_entry.id   AF-A0A9E5NRT3-F1
#
_cell.length_a   1.000
_cell.length_b   1.000
_cell.length_c   1.000
_cell.angle_alpha   90.00
_cell.angle_beta   90.00
_cell.angle_gamma   90.00
#
_symmetry.space_group_name_H-M   'P 1'
#
loop_
_entity.id
_entity.type
_entity.pdbx_description
1 polymer ?
#
loop_
_entity_poly.entity_id
_entity_poly.type
_entity_poly.pdbx_seq_one_letter_code
_entity_poly.pdbx_strand_id
1 'polypeptide(L)'
;MAQIWARSESGDWEAVKVGGDAFALVAGPQPIARPGTEAGVLCRRFAGRGRETWVLLSAPSVDLRVNGAPLLTGIRVLEDRDAIQLSDESPTYFSSERLAEVELFPGSPEAVYCPRCKTEIEAGGAAVRCPGCESWHHQSESFGCWLYAERCALCDHPTALDAGFRWSPEEL
;
A
#
# COMPACT_ATOMS: atom_id res chain seq x y z
N MET A 1 3.58 3.13 -0.34
CA MET A 1 2.66 3.13 -1.51
C MET A 1 1.97 1.77 -1.53
N ALA A 2 0.77 1.67 -2.10
CA ALA A 2 0.10 0.37 -2.26
C ALA A 2 0.78 -0.50 -3.32
N GLN A 3 0.48 -1.80 -3.30
CA GLN A 3 1.01 -2.81 -4.22
C GLN A 3 -0.09 -3.77 -4.68
N ILE A 4 0.15 -4.38 -5.83
CA ILE A 4 -0.55 -5.57 -6.30
C ILE A 4 0.42 -6.73 -6.22
N TRP A 5 0.03 -7.77 -5.49
CA TRP A 5 0.69 -9.06 -5.54
C TRP A 5 0.18 -9.85 -6.73
N ALA A 6 1.08 -10.23 -7.63
CA ALA A 6 0.80 -11.04 -8.80
C ALA A 6 1.77 -12.22 -8.85
N ARG A 7 1.36 -13.31 -9.51
CA ARG A 7 2.28 -14.41 -9.81
C ARG A 7 3.16 -14.03 -10.99
N SER A 8 4.46 -14.21 -10.84
CA SER A 8 5.44 -14.08 -11.92
C SER A 8 5.32 -15.26 -12.90
N GLU A 9 6.09 -15.21 -14.00
CA GLU A 9 6.21 -16.34 -14.94
C GLU A 9 6.82 -17.60 -14.29
N SER A 10 7.65 -17.45 -13.24
CA SER A 10 8.16 -18.59 -12.46
C SER A 10 7.12 -19.16 -11.49
N GLY A 11 5.99 -18.47 -11.31
CA GLY A 11 4.92 -18.85 -10.40
C GLY A 11 5.07 -18.31 -8.97
N ASP A 12 6.14 -17.55 -8.71
CA ASP A 12 6.41 -16.90 -7.42
C ASP A 12 5.55 -15.64 -7.24
N TRP A 13 5.29 -15.24 -6.00
CA TRP A 13 4.57 -14.00 -5.72
C TRP A 13 5.49 -12.79 -5.76
N GLU A 14 5.12 -11.79 -6.55
CA GLU A 14 5.83 -10.52 -6.66
C GLU A 14 4.93 -9.34 -6.32
N ALA A 15 5.45 -8.43 -5.50
CA ALA A 15 4.78 -7.18 -5.17
C ALA A 15 5.11 -6.10 -6.22
N VAL A 16 4.12 -5.75 -7.04
CA VAL A 16 4.21 -4.67 -8.02
C VAL A 16 3.67 -3.38 -7.42
N LYS A 17 4.52 -2.34 -7.32
CA LYS A 17 4.10 -1.04 -6.78
C LYS A 17 3.03 -0.41 -7.68
N VAL A 18 1.94 0.02 -7.06
CA VAL A 18 0.89 0.80 -7.74
C VAL A 18 1.32 2.26 -7.76
N GLY A 19 1.96 2.68 -8.85
CA GLY A 19 2.44 4.05 -9.05
C GLY A 19 1.38 5.00 -9.62
N GLY A 20 1.56 6.30 -9.37
CA GLY A 20 0.71 7.35 -9.96
C GLY A 20 -0.70 7.46 -9.35
N ASP A 21 -1.58 8.16 -10.05
CA ASP A 21 -2.99 8.34 -9.64
C ASP A 21 -3.92 7.28 -10.23
N ALA A 22 -3.45 6.54 -11.23
CA ALA A 22 -4.18 5.46 -11.87
C ALA A 22 -3.22 4.34 -12.28
N PHE A 23 -3.64 3.09 -12.07
CA PHE A 23 -2.92 1.89 -12.45
C PHE A 23 -3.88 0.94 -13.17
N ALA A 24 -3.53 0.57 -14.39
CA ALA A 24 -4.36 -0.28 -15.22
C ALA A 24 -4.15 -1.76 -14.90
N LEU A 25 -5.24 -2.52 -14.81
CA LEU A 25 -5.23 -3.98 -14.70
C LEU A 25 -5.47 -4.58 -16.09
N VAL A 26 -4.60 -5.51 -16.48
CA VAL A 26 -4.72 -6.33 -17.69
C VAL A 26 -4.75 -7.79 -17.34
N ALA A 27 -5.46 -8.55 -18.17
CA ALA A 27 -5.39 -10.00 -18.23
C ALA A 27 -3.98 -10.46 -18.62
N GLY A 28 -3.42 -11.44 -17.91
CA GLY A 28 -2.11 -12.03 -18.20
C GLY A 28 -1.00 -11.79 -17.16
N PRO A 29 0.22 -12.32 -17.40
CA PRO A 29 1.28 -12.45 -16.40
C PRO A 29 1.95 -11.13 -16.00
N GLN A 30 1.68 -10.03 -16.71
CA GLN A 30 2.20 -8.71 -16.35
C GLN A 30 1.04 -7.73 -16.17
N PRO A 31 0.80 -7.21 -14.96
CA PRO A 31 -0.36 -6.38 -14.67
C PRO A 31 -0.22 -4.93 -15.18
N ILE A 32 0.60 -4.67 -16.20
CA ILE A 32 0.83 -3.31 -16.74
C ILE A 32 0.22 -3.22 -18.14
N ALA A 33 -0.88 -2.50 -18.24
CA ALA A 33 -1.56 -2.27 -19.50
C ALA A 33 -0.91 -1.19 -20.37
N ARG A 34 -1.11 -1.30 -21.67
CA ARG A 34 -1.12 -0.15 -22.58
C ARG A 34 -2.54 0.42 -22.62
N PRO A 35 -2.70 1.75 -22.81
CA PRO A 35 -4.00 2.38 -23.03
C PRO A 35 -4.87 1.63 -24.06
N GLY A 36 -6.07 1.20 -23.66
CA GLY A 36 -7.08 0.60 -24.55
C GLY A 36 -7.24 -0.93 -24.46
N THR A 37 -6.53 -1.61 -23.57
CA THR A 37 -6.67 -3.08 -23.34
C THR A 37 -7.03 -3.43 -21.89
N GLU A 38 -7.43 -2.44 -21.08
CA GLU A 38 -7.64 -2.60 -19.65
C GLU A 38 -8.92 -3.36 -19.33
N ALA A 39 -8.80 -4.36 -18.45
CA ALA A 39 -9.94 -5.02 -17.83
C ALA A 39 -10.46 -4.21 -16.62
N GLY A 40 -9.61 -3.39 -16.01
CA GLY A 40 -9.98 -2.48 -14.94
C GLY A 40 -8.90 -1.44 -14.66
N VAL A 41 -9.21 -0.45 -13.82
CA VAL A 41 -8.29 0.61 -13.40
C VAL A 41 -8.42 0.81 -11.90
N LEU A 42 -7.28 0.80 -11.21
CA LEU A 42 -7.14 1.22 -9.83
C LEU A 42 -6.87 2.71 -9.80
N CYS A 43 -7.78 3.49 -9.21
CA CYS A 43 -7.62 4.92 -9.04
C CYS A 43 -7.28 5.25 -7.59
N ARG A 44 -6.20 5.99 -7.40
CA ARG A 44 -5.82 6.54 -6.10
C ARG A 44 -6.70 7.73 -5.77
N ARG A 45 -7.22 7.75 -4.55
CA ARG A 45 -7.95 8.89 -3.99
C ARG A 45 -7.36 9.25 -2.63
N PHE A 46 -7.17 10.54 -2.42
CA PHE A 46 -6.83 11.08 -1.11
C PHE A 46 -8.11 11.45 -0.41
N ALA A 47 -8.52 10.63 0.56
CA ALA A 47 -9.41 11.12 1.60
C ALA A 47 -8.58 12.07 2.47
N GLY A 48 -9.07 13.28 2.74
CA GLY A 48 -8.34 14.26 3.55
C GLY A 48 -7.73 13.66 4.82
N ARG A 49 -6.62 14.23 5.30
CA ARG A 49 -5.70 13.70 6.35
C ARG A 49 -4.65 12.68 5.86
N GLY A 50 -4.30 12.70 4.57
CA GLY A 50 -3.20 11.86 4.05
C GLY A 50 -3.49 10.37 4.12
N ARG A 51 -4.78 9.99 4.14
CA ARG A 51 -5.21 8.60 3.96
C ARG A 51 -5.46 8.33 2.49
N GLU A 52 -4.79 7.30 2.02
CA GLU A 52 -4.86 6.84 0.64
C GLU A 52 -5.98 5.79 0.55
N THR A 53 -6.89 5.96 -0.37
CA THR A 53 -7.96 5.02 -0.68
C THR A 53 -7.83 4.63 -2.14
N TRP A 54 -8.01 3.35 -2.44
CA TRP A 54 -7.94 2.83 -3.79
C TRP A 54 -9.31 2.39 -4.26
N VAL A 55 -9.68 2.81 -5.47
CA VAL A 55 -10.96 2.49 -6.08
C VAL A 55 -10.70 1.70 -7.35
N LEU A 56 -11.22 0.48 -7.41
CA LEU A 56 -11.26 -0.32 -8.61
C LEU A 56 -12.45 0.09 -9.48
N LEU A 57 -12.18 0.43 -10.73
CA LEU A 57 -13.16 0.72 -11.77
C LEU A 57 -13.04 -0.32 -12.88
N SER A 58 -14.17 -0.79 -13.41
CA SER A 58 -14.20 -1.71 -14.55
C SER A 58 -15.48 -1.51 -15.37
N ALA A 59 -15.43 -1.82 -16.65
CA ALA A 59 -16.63 -1.83 -17.48
C ALA A 59 -17.54 -3.00 -17.06
N PRO A 60 -18.87 -2.83 -17.01
CA PRO A 60 -19.79 -3.91 -16.61
C PRO A 60 -19.74 -5.18 -17.47
N SER A 61 -19.16 -5.09 -18.67
CA SER A 61 -18.97 -6.22 -19.59
C SER A 61 -17.76 -7.10 -19.25
N VAL A 62 -16.90 -6.67 -18.32
CA VAL A 62 -15.73 -7.44 -17.89
C VAL A 62 -16.14 -8.36 -16.74
N ASP A 63 -15.79 -9.64 -16.83
CA ASP A 63 -15.90 -10.56 -15.69
C ASP A 63 -14.77 -10.26 -14.70
N LEU A 64 -15.03 -9.32 -13.79
CA LEU A 64 -14.13 -8.96 -12.71
C LEU A 64 -14.76 -9.35 -11.38
N ARG A 65 -14.00 -10.05 -10.54
CA ARG A 65 -14.42 -10.43 -9.19
C ARG A 65 -13.49 -9.83 -8.15
N VAL A 66 -14.08 -9.41 -7.03
CA VAL A 66 -13.34 -9.03 -5.83
C VAL A 66 -13.77 -9.94 -4.68
N ASN A 67 -12.81 -10.68 -4.12
CA ASN A 67 -13.03 -11.74 -3.13
C ASN A 67 -14.08 -12.77 -3.62
N GLY A 68 -13.98 -13.17 -4.88
CA GLY A 68 -14.90 -14.12 -5.54
C GLY A 68 -16.26 -13.55 -5.95
N ALA A 69 -16.64 -12.37 -5.46
CA ALA A 69 -17.91 -11.72 -5.80
C ALA A 69 -17.78 -10.85 -7.06
N PRO A 70 -18.71 -10.95 -8.03
CA PRO A 70 -18.65 -10.15 -9.26
C PRO A 70 -18.83 -8.66 -9.00
N LEU A 71 -18.08 -7.82 -9.72
CA LEU A 71 -18.13 -6.37 -9.63
C LEU A 71 -19.27 -5.78 -10.48
N LEU A 72 -20.52 -6.00 -10.04
CA LEU A 72 -21.72 -5.69 -10.85
C LEU A 72 -21.89 -4.20 -11.20
N THR A 73 -21.47 -3.29 -10.31
CA THR A 73 -21.59 -1.84 -10.50
C THR A 73 -20.41 -1.23 -11.26
N GLY A 74 -19.38 -2.01 -11.57
CA GLY A 74 -18.14 -1.52 -12.17
C GLY A 74 -17.30 -0.63 -11.25
N ILE A 75 -17.62 -0.53 -9.95
CA ILE A 75 -16.89 0.29 -8.98
C ILE A 75 -16.83 -0.34 -7.59
N ARG A 76 -15.63 -0.38 -6.99
CA ARG A 76 -15.42 -0.85 -5.61
C ARG A 76 -14.25 -0.14 -4.94
N VAL A 77 -14.43 0.24 -3.68
CA VAL A 77 -13.32 0.65 -2.81
C VAL A 77 -12.61 -0.61 -2.33
N LEU A 78 -11.29 -0.65 -2.47
CA LEU A 78 -10.48 -1.80 -2.07
C LEU A 78 -10.01 -1.70 -0.62
N GLU A 79 -10.00 -2.85 0.04
CA GLU A 79 -9.42 -3.05 1.36
C GLU A 79 -8.12 -3.86 1.28
N ASP A 80 -7.29 -3.79 2.32
CA ASP A 80 -6.05 -4.57 2.37
C ASP A 80 -6.34 -6.06 2.17
N ARG A 81 -5.59 -6.70 1.26
CA ARG A 81 -5.66 -8.12 0.90
C ARG A 81 -6.87 -8.51 0.07
N ASP A 82 -7.61 -7.55 -0.49
CA ASP A 82 -8.65 -7.85 -1.47
C ASP A 82 -8.07 -8.63 -2.65
N ALA A 83 -8.63 -9.80 -2.90
CA ALA A 83 -8.34 -10.62 -4.07
C ALA A 83 -9.09 -10.06 -5.28
N ILE A 84 -8.36 -9.73 -6.34
CA ILE A 84 -8.88 -9.22 -7.61
C ILE A 84 -8.65 -10.30 -8.67
N GLN A 85 -9.74 -10.81 -9.24
CA GLN A 85 -9.69 -11.86 -10.26
C GLN A 85 -10.33 -11.37 -11.56
N LEU A 86 -9.62 -11.56 -12.66
CA LEU A 86 -10.10 -11.29 -14.01
C LEU A 86 -10.47 -12.62 -14.67
N SER A 87 -11.73 -12.79 -15.06
CA SER A 87 -12.25 -14.03 -15.65
C SER A 87 -11.83 -15.27 -14.83
N ASP A 88 -11.36 -16.32 -15.50
CA ASP A 88 -10.86 -17.56 -14.90
C ASP A 88 -9.35 -17.52 -14.58
N GLU A 89 -8.72 -16.34 -14.57
CA GLU A 89 -7.29 -16.22 -14.23
C GLU A 89 -7.03 -16.44 -12.74
N SER A 90 -5.76 -16.65 -12.38
CA SER A 90 -5.35 -16.64 -10.98
C SER A 90 -5.59 -15.27 -10.36
N PRO A 91 -6.05 -15.19 -9.09
CA PRO A 91 -6.26 -13.90 -8.45
C PRO A 91 -4.92 -13.17 -8.29
N THR A 92 -4.99 -11.85 -8.44
CA THR A 92 -3.99 -10.92 -7.89
C THR A 92 -4.52 -10.38 -6.57
N TYR A 93 -3.66 -9.82 -5.72
CA TYR A 93 -4.12 -9.28 -4.44
C TYR A 93 -3.68 -7.83 -4.26
N PHE A 94 -4.62 -6.97 -3.94
CA PHE A 94 -4.33 -5.61 -3.53
C PHE A 94 -3.82 -5.60 -2.09
N SER A 95 -2.74 -4.87 -1.83
CA SER A 95 -2.28 -4.60 -0.47
C SER A 95 -1.96 -3.12 -0.30
N SER A 96 -2.48 -2.58 0.81
CA SER A 96 -2.24 -1.22 1.28
C SER A 96 -1.03 -1.13 2.22
N GLU A 97 -0.41 -2.27 2.56
CA GLU A 97 0.77 -2.33 3.41
C GLU A 97 1.88 -1.43 2.83
N ARG A 98 2.54 -0.65 3.70
CA ARG A 98 3.64 0.22 3.30
C ARG A 98 4.92 -0.27 3.94
N LEU A 99 6.03 -0.16 3.24
CA LEU A 99 7.33 -0.31 3.88
C LEU A 99 7.64 0.94 4.71
N ALA A 100 8.37 0.75 5.80
CA ALA A 100 8.89 1.87 6.58
C ALA A 100 9.92 2.61 5.73
N GLU A 101 9.72 3.91 5.54
CA GLU A 101 10.59 4.77 4.75
C GLU A 101 10.82 6.08 5.50
N VAL A 102 12.02 6.64 5.37
CA VAL A 102 12.33 7.97 5.88
C VAL A 102 11.78 8.98 4.89
N GLU A 103 10.78 9.75 5.31
CA GLU A 103 10.16 10.79 4.51
C GLU A 103 10.14 12.13 5.29
N LEU A 104 9.88 13.22 4.57
CA LEU A 104 9.67 14.51 5.22
C LEU A 104 8.28 14.52 5.83
N PHE A 105 8.19 14.80 7.13
CA PHE A 105 6.91 14.92 7.81
C PHE A 105 6.09 16.04 7.16
N PRO A 106 4.87 15.78 6.63
CA PRO A 106 4.11 16.79 5.89
C PRO A 106 3.58 17.94 6.78
N GLY A 107 3.69 17.80 8.10
CA GLY A 107 3.02 18.68 9.07
C GLY A 107 1.62 18.17 9.43
N SER A 108 1.05 18.77 10.49
CA SER A 108 -0.29 18.47 10.99
C SER A 108 -0.88 19.74 11.62
N PRO A 109 -2.21 19.92 11.61
CA PRO A 109 -2.86 21.01 12.35
C PRO A 109 -2.60 20.95 13.87
N GLU A 110 -2.36 19.75 14.39
CA GLU A 110 -2.00 19.49 15.79
C GLU A 110 -0.53 19.06 15.89
N ALA A 111 0.13 19.44 16.98
CA ALA A 111 1.51 19.02 17.26
C ALA A 111 1.61 17.49 17.35
N VAL A 112 2.53 16.91 16.60
CA VAL A 112 2.79 15.46 16.60
C VAL A 112 4.10 15.21 17.32
N TYR A 113 4.06 14.41 18.38
CA TYR A 113 5.24 14.09 19.18
C TYR A 113 5.78 12.70 18.86
N CYS A 114 7.10 12.59 18.74
CA CYS A 114 7.74 11.29 18.57
C CYS A 114 7.50 10.43 19.81
N PRO A 115 6.91 9.22 19.69
CA PRO A 115 6.63 8.37 20.84
C PRO A 115 7.87 7.93 21.62
N ARG A 116 9.07 8.03 21.03
CA ARG A 116 10.31 7.58 21.67
C ARG A 116 11.01 8.71 22.44
N CYS A 117 11.36 9.82 21.79
CA CYS A 117 12.04 10.94 22.45
C CYS A 117 11.08 11.95 23.10
N LYS A 118 9.77 11.86 22.81
CA LYS A 118 8.71 12.77 23.30
C LYS A 118 8.84 14.22 22.83
N THR A 119 9.76 14.52 21.92
CA THR A 119 9.88 15.82 21.26
C THR A 119 8.93 15.92 20.07
N GLU A 120 8.45 17.13 19.77
CA GLU A 120 7.64 17.44 18.59
C GLU A 120 8.40 17.15 17.30
N ILE A 121 7.68 16.66 16.29
CA ILE A 121 8.18 16.43 14.93
C ILE A 121 7.74 17.62 14.07
N GLU A 122 8.70 18.42 13.63
CA GLU A 122 8.45 19.61 12.83
C GLU A 122 8.11 19.26 11.38
N ALA A 123 7.23 20.05 10.75
CA ALA A 123 6.93 19.92 9.33
C ALA A 123 8.20 20.09 8.49
N GLY A 124 8.43 19.19 7.53
CA GLY A 124 9.66 19.11 6.75
C GLY A 124 10.80 18.37 7.47
N GLY A 125 10.65 17.96 8.72
CA GLY A 125 11.63 17.14 9.43
C GLY A 125 11.65 15.69 8.94
N ALA A 126 12.83 15.07 8.89
CA ALA A 126 12.97 13.66 8.49
C ALA A 126 12.39 12.72 9.56
N ALA A 127 11.42 11.90 9.15
CA ALA A 127 10.65 11.05 10.03
C ALA A 127 10.22 9.76 9.32
N VAL A 128 9.82 8.77 10.10
CA VAL A 128 9.20 7.53 9.60
C VAL A 128 7.80 7.45 10.17
N ARG A 129 6.81 7.25 9.31
CA ARG A 129 5.45 6.86 9.72
C ARG A 129 5.42 5.34 9.87
N CYS A 130 5.15 4.84 11.07
CA CYS A 130 5.05 3.41 11.33
C CYS A 130 3.98 2.77 10.43
N PRO A 131 4.29 1.74 9.64
CA PRO A 131 3.27 1.10 8.79
C PRO A 131 2.19 0.34 9.57
N GLY A 132 2.49 -0.09 10.81
CA GLY A 132 1.55 -0.84 11.63
C GLY A 132 0.53 0.03 12.37
N CYS A 133 0.98 1.10 13.05
CA CYS A 133 0.12 1.94 13.88
C CYS A 133 0.00 3.39 13.41
N GLU A 134 0.56 3.73 12.25
CA GLU A 134 0.54 5.05 11.62
C GLU A 134 1.20 6.20 12.42
N SER A 135 1.86 5.94 13.56
CA SER A 135 2.53 6.97 14.36
C SER A 135 3.85 7.42 13.76
N TRP A 136 4.16 8.71 13.90
CA TRP A 136 5.40 9.31 13.39
C TRP A 136 6.55 9.21 14.39
N HIS A 137 7.75 8.90 13.89
CA HIS A 137 8.99 8.84 14.66
C HIS A 137 10.08 9.66 13.97
N HIS A 138 10.93 10.34 14.74
CA HIS A 138 12.12 10.97 14.16
C HIS A 138 13.06 9.91 13.55
N GLN A 139 13.60 10.22 12.37
CA GLN A 139 14.69 9.46 11.78
C GLN A 139 15.58 10.39 10.97
N SER A 140 16.60 10.93 11.62
CA SER A 140 17.64 11.78 11.04
C SER A 140 19.01 11.47 11.66
N GLU A 141 20.07 12.11 11.19
CA GLU A 141 21.40 12.01 11.81
C GLU A 141 21.40 12.44 13.28
N SER A 142 20.62 13.47 13.63
CA SER A 142 20.51 13.96 15.01
C SER A 142 19.52 13.17 15.86
N PHE A 143 18.53 12.52 15.23
CA PHE A 143 17.48 11.78 15.92
C PHE A 143 17.17 10.45 15.22
N GLY A 144 17.94 9.41 15.54
CA GLY A 144 17.72 8.03 15.05
C GLY A 144 16.61 7.26 15.79
N CYS A 145 15.49 7.90 16.12
CA CYS A 145 14.49 7.34 17.05
C CYS A 145 13.74 6.13 16.50
N TRP A 146 13.50 6.06 15.20
CA TRP A 146 12.85 4.90 14.58
C TRP A 146 13.76 3.67 14.66
N LEU A 147 15.00 3.78 14.18
CA LEU A 147 15.99 2.69 14.17
C LEU A 147 16.61 2.38 15.54
N TYR A 148 16.31 3.17 16.57
CA TYR A 148 16.90 2.99 17.90
C TYR A 148 16.62 1.63 18.55
N ALA A 149 15.48 1.00 18.26
CA ALA A 149 15.14 -0.32 18.79
C ALA A 149 14.49 -1.16 17.70
N GLU A 150 14.52 -2.49 17.83
CA GLU A 150 14.02 -3.44 16.81
C GLU A 150 12.53 -3.32 16.48
N ARG A 151 11.74 -2.72 17.39
CA ARG A 151 10.28 -2.55 17.24
C ARG A 151 9.84 -1.11 17.47
N CYS A 152 8.73 -0.76 16.82
CA CYS A 152 8.03 0.50 17.04
C CYS A 152 7.74 0.70 18.53
N ALA A 153 7.80 1.94 19.02
CA ALA A 153 7.55 2.22 20.43
C ALA A 153 6.08 2.02 20.84
N LEU A 154 5.15 1.87 19.88
CA LEU A 154 3.70 1.78 20.12
C LEU A 154 3.06 0.48 19.60
N CYS A 155 3.77 -0.34 18.81
CA CYS A 155 3.26 -1.59 18.29
C CYS A 155 4.42 -2.57 17.99
N ASP A 156 4.10 -3.79 17.57
CA ASP A 156 5.10 -4.82 17.26
C ASP A 156 5.71 -4.73 15.85
N HIS A 157 5.51 -3.62 15.13
CA HIS A 157 6.09 -3.46 13.80
C HIS A 157 7.62 -3.38 13.87
N PRO A 158 8.38 -4.18 13.08
CA PRO A 158 9.83 -4.09 12.99
C PRO A 158 10.29 -2.70 12.51
N THR A 159 11.44 -2.22 12.97
CA THR A 159 11.96 -0.91 12.58
C THR A 159 13.00 -0.95 11.47
N ALA A 160 13.53 -2.12 11.13
CA ALA A 160 14.41 -2.26 9.98
C ALA A 160 13.70 -1.75 8.71
N LEU A 161 14.35 -0.83 7.98
CA LEU A 161 13.77 -0.21 6.77
C LEU A 161 13.68 -1.19 5.60
N ASP A 162 14.42 -2.30 5.68
CA ASP A 162 14.49 -3.41 4.74
C ASP A 162 13.79 -4.68 5.24
N ALA A 163 12.94 -4.57 6.27
CA ALA A 163 12.19 -5.71 6.84
C ALA A 163 11.24 -6.42 5.84
N GLY A 164 11.05 -5.86 4.64
CA GLY A 164 10.13 -6.38 3.64
C GLY A 164 8.66 -6.22 4.03
N PHE A 165 7.79 -6.83 3.23
CA PHE A 165 6.35 -6.90 3.53
C PHE A 165 6.10 -8.01 4.53
N ARG A 166 5.20 -7.77 5.49
CA ARG A 166 4.81 -8.74 6.51
C ARG A 166 3.76 -9.73 6.03
N TRP A 167 3.12 -9.44 4.90
CA TRP A 167 2.15 -10.31 4.28
C TRP A 167 2.50 -10.56 2.81
N SER A 168 2.40 -11.82 2.39
CA SER A 168 2.37 -12.25 0.99
C SER A 168 1.23 -13.25 0.80
N PRO A 169 0.73 -13.46 -0.44
CA PRO A 169 -0.32 -14.44 -0.69
C PRO A 169 0.17 -15.91 -0.69
N GLU A 170 1.43 -16.19 -0.34
CA GLU A 170 1.95 -17.57 -0.23
C GLU A 170 1.25 -18.39 0.85
N GLU A 171 0.68 -17.71 1.84
CA GLU A 171 0.06 -18.32 3.02
C GLU A 171 -1.45 -18.58 2.86
N LEU A 172 -2.02 -18.36 1.67
CA LEU A 172 -3.46 -18.53 1.35
C LEU A 172 -3.82 -19.88 0.73
#